data_AF-A0A9D1EN48-F1
#
_entry.id   AF-A0A9D1EN48-F1
#
_cell.length_a   1.000
_cell.length_b   1.000
_cell.length_c   1.000
_cell.angle_alpha   90.00
_cell.angle_beta   90.00
_cell.angle_gamma   90.00
#
_symmetry.space_group_name_H-M   'P 1'
#
loop_
_entity.id
_entity.type
_entity.pdbx_description
1 polymer ?
#
loop_
_entity_poly.entity_id
_entity_poly.type
_entity_poly.pdbx_seq_one_letter_code
_entity_poly.pdbx_strand_id
1 'polypeptide(L)'
;MKKILAIVIAMVMVLSLSVSVFAEEIVVFNNPEGEAFSDLLNPWDFYGIGGFWGRAAANVLDITIDEVKEIASAGGATFTMVFTGTEYGDSAPNLTFDFSDPQAAAQFVVTDNGDGTYTATAAFDDLVAAWEANGKTIDDIQNLLVQPNFSDFKLISATISTGEDAVEVTPVEDETPAEDETPAEETPAETGIVLAVLPMAVAAAAA
;
A
#
# COMPACT_ATOMS: atom_id res chain seq x y z
N MET A 1 6.37 -50.39 -21.53
CA MET A 1 7.54 -49.78 -20.86
C MET A 1 7.67 -48.28 -21.15
N LYS A 2 7.72 -47.83 -22.41
CA LYS A 2 7.86 -46.40 -22.77
C LYS A 2 6.76 -45.47 -22.22
N LYS A 3 5.50 -45.92 -22.18
CA LYS A 3 4.35 -45.11 -21.70
C LYS A 3 4.34 -44.93 -20.17
N ILE A 4 4.79 -45.92 -19.41
CA ILE A 4 4.84 -45.86 -17.94
C ILE A 4 5.98 -44.92 -17.51
N LEU A 5 7.13 -44.98 -18.19
CA LEU A 5 8.25 -44.08 -17.92
C LEU A 5 7.88 -42.60 -18.18
N ALA A 6 7.11 -42.31 -19.24
CA ALA A 6 6.65 -40.96 -19.53
C ALA A 6 5.69 -40.40 -18.46
N ILE A 7 4.79 -41.24 -17.92
CA ILE A 7 3.87 -40.85 -16.85
C ILE A 7 4.64 -40.57 -15.55
N VAL A 8 5.64 -41.39 -15.23
CA VAL A 8 6.48 -41.20 -14.03
C VAL A 8 7.31 -39.92 -14.16
N ILE A 9 7.89 -39.64 -15.33
CA ILE A 9 8.64 -38.39 -15.56
C ILE A 9 7.70 -37.17 -15.50
N ALA A 10 6.51 -37.26 -16.08
CA ALA A 10 5.52 -36.18 -16.00
C ALA A 10 5.04 -35.94 -14.56
N MET A 11 4.82 -36.99 -13.76
CA MET A 11 4.51 -36.86 -12.33
C MET A 11 5.66 -36.24 -11.55
N VAL A 12 6.91 -36.64 -11.80
CA VAL A 12 8.07 -36.04 -11.12
C VAL A 12 8.26 -34.58 -11.52
N MET A 13 8.01 -34.21 -12.78
CA MET A 13 8.03 -32.81 -13.23
C MET A 13 6.90 -31.97 -12.59
N VAL A 14 5.68 -32.51 -12.53
CA VAL A 14 4.53 -31.84 -11.88
C VAL A 14 4.75 -31.70 -10.37
N LEU A 15 5.34 -32.71 -9.72
CA LEU A 15 5.69 -32.66 -8.30
C LEU A 15 6.93 -31.80 -8.00
N SER A 16 7.77 -31.50 -9.00
CA SER A 16 8.88 -30.55 -8.85
C SER A 16 8.48 -29.10 -9.06
N LEU A 17 7.27 -28.84 -9.59
CA LEU A 17 6.70 -27.50 -9.72
C LEU A 17 5.94 -27.07 -8.45
N SER A 18 5.64 -28.00 -7.54
CA SER A 18 5.04 -27.71 -6.24
C SER A 18 6.12 -27.48 -5.17
N VAL A 19 7.08 -26.61 -5.44
CA VAL A 19 7.82 -25.98 -4.35
C VAL A 19 6.86 -24.92 -3.83
N SER A 20 6.20 -25.19 -2.71
CA SER A 20 5.50 -24.15 -1.96
C SER A 20 6.55 -23.10 -1.61
N VAL A 21 6.63 -22.05 -2.43
CA VAL A 21 7.33 -20.81 -2.07
C VAL A 21 6.47 -20.22 -0.99
N PHE A 22 6.79 -20.55 0.27
CA PHE A 22 6.19 -19.88 1.41
C PHE A 22 6.45 -18.40 1.27
N ALA A 23 5.44 -17.59 1.57
CA ALA A 23 5.63 -16.16 1.54
C ALA A 23 6.75 -15.79 2.53
N GLU A 24 7.84 -15.22 2.02
CA GLU A 24 8.95 -14.76 2.84
C GLU A 24 8.72 -13.31 3.18
N GLU A 25 8.72 -13.02 4.48
CA GLU A 25 8.62 -11.66 5.02
C GLU A 25 10.03 -11.14 5.33
N ILE A 26 10.43 -10.10 4.61
CA ILE A 26 11.71 -9.41 4.75
C ILE A 26 11.46 -8.13 5.54
N VAL A 27 11.95 -8.06 6.78
CA VAL A 27 11.86 -6.83 7.59
C VAL A 27 12.95 -5.87 7.14
N VAL A 28 12.54 -4.78 6.49
CA VAL A 28 13.46 -3.75 5.95
C VAL A 28 13.56 -2.53 6.85
N PHE A 29 12.68 -2.38 7.84
CA PHE A 29 12.81 -1.35 8.87
C PHE A 29 12.04 -1.76 10.13
N ASN A 30 12.59 -1.46 11.32
CA ASN A 30 11.89 -1.65 12.59
C ASN A 30 12.40 -0.67 13.67
N ASN A 31 11.54 0.26 14.06
CA ASN A 31 11.68 1.11 15.23
C ASN A 31 10.32 1.24 15.94
N PRO A 32 10.04 0.46 17.01
CA PRO A 32 8.74 0.47 17.68
C PRO A 32 8.39 1.82 18.34
N GLU A 33 9.35 2.71 18.54
CA GLU A 33 9.12 4.06 19.08
C GLU A 33 8.72 5.09 18.00
N GLY A 34 8.85 4.72 16.72
CA GLY A 34 8.64 5.59 15.56
C GLY A 34 9.83 6.50 15.29
N GLU A 35 10.36 6.44 14.07
CA GLU A 35 11.49 7.25 13.61
C GLU A 35 11.02 8.45 12.79
N ALA A 36 11.41 9.66 13.22
CA ALA A 36 11.28 10.87 12.42
C ALA A 36 12.62 11.18 11.75
N PHE A 37 12.63 11.26 10.41
CA PHE A 37 13.87 11.53 9.69
C PHE A 37 14.16 13.03 9.63
N SER A 38 15.36 13.44 10.06
CA SER A 38 15.74 14.86 10.16
C SER A 38 15.65 15.65 8.86
N ASP A 39 15.78 14.96 7.73
CA ASP A 39 15.72 15.50 6.39
C ASP A 39 14.46 15.08 5.65
N LEU A 40 13.41 14.60 6.32
CA LEU A 40 12.06 14.45 5.77
C LEU A 40 11.17 15.53 6.39
N LEU A 41 11.15 16.71 5.78
CA LEU A 41 10.56 17.92 6.36
C LEU A 41 9.14 18.19 5.85
N ASN A 42 8.84 17.70 4.64
CA ASN A 42 7.58 17.95 3.97
C ASN A 42 6.90 16.62 3.59
N PRO A 43 5.57 16.59 3.46
CA PRO A 43 4.83 15.41 3.04
C PRO A 43 5.26 14.85 1.67
N TRP A 44 5.76 15.71 0.78
CA TRP A 44 6.24 15.34 -0.55
C TRP A 44 7.73 14.94 -0.60
N ASP A 45 8.42 14.90 0.54
CA ASP A 45 9.78 14.38 0.64
C ASP A 45 9.82 12.84 0.54
N PHE A 46 11.02 12.29 0.42
CA PHE A 46 11.23 10.85 0.23
C PHE A 46 12.13 10.28 1.33
N TYR A 47 11.78 9.08 1.81
CA TYR A 47 12.69 8.18 2.54
C TYR A 47 12.81 6.86 1.77
N GLY A 48 13.78 6.02 2.12
CA GLY A 48 13.96 4.72 1.47
C GLY A 48 15.40 4.25 1.45
N ILE A 49 15.84 3.75 0.29
CA ILE A 49 17.19 3.28 -0.01
C ILE A 49 17.63 3.75 -1.40
N GLY A 50 18.95 3.87 -1.64
CA GLY A 50 19.55 4.22 -2.93
C GLY A 50 20.32 5.55 -2.92
N GLY A 51 20.25 6.29 -1.80
CA GLY A 51 20.98 7.54 -1.66
C GLY A 51 20.42 8.69 -2.50
N PHE A 52 19.13 8.66 -2.76
CA PHE A 52 18.42 9.70 -3.50
C PHE A 52 18.77 11.10 -2.97
N TRP A 53 19.32 11.93 -3.87
CA TRP A 53 19.82 13.30 -3.60
C TRP A 53 20.81 13.43 -2.44
N GLY A 54 21.49 12.35 -2.04
CA GLY A 54 22.41 12.33 -0.91
C GLY A 54 21.71 12.49 0.45
N ARG A 55 20.41 12.19 0.53
CA ARG A 55 19.61 12.28 1.75
C ARG A 55 19.90 11.12 2.70
N ALA A 56 19.87 11.39 3.99
CA ALA A 56 19.99 10.38 5.03
C ALA A 56 18.70 9.53 5.10
N ALA A 57 17.53 10.15 5.00
CA ALA A 57 16.24 9.44 4.94
C ALA A 57 16.16 8.43 3.78
N ALA A 58 16.90 8.66 2.68
CA ALA A 58 16.94 7.76 1.52
C ALA A 58 17.99 6.62 1.66
N ASN A 59 18.42 6.31 2.88
CA ASN A 59 19.29 5.16 3.20
C ASN A 59 18.93 4.53 4.56
N VAL A 60 17.64 4.38 4.85
CA VAL A 60 17.14 3.87 6.13
C VAL A 60 16.59 2.46 6.06
N LEU A 61 16.23 1.98 4.86
CA LEU A 61 15.76 0.61 4.67
C LEU A 61 16.95 -0.35 4.60
N ASP A 62 16.88 -1.43 5.38
CA ASP A 62 17.86 -2.51 5.42
C ASP A 62 17.59 -3.52 4.29
N ILE A 63 17.85 -3.07 3.06
CA ILE A 63 17.79 -3.85 1.83
C ILE A 63 18.74 -3.24 0.81
N THR A 64 19.23 -4.01 -0.13
CA THR A 64 20.07 -3.53 -1.24
C THR A 64 19.25 -3.26 -2.50
N ILE A 65 19.74 -2.40 -3.39
CA ILE A 65 19.10 -2.15 -4.69
C ILE A 65 19.11 -3.39 -5.58
N ASP A 66 20.09 -4.27 -5.43
CA ASP A 66 20.12 -5.54 -6.17
C ASP A 66 18.99 -6.47 -5.69
N GLU A 67 18.75 -6.58 -4.38
CA GLU A 67 17.60 -7.31 -3.83
C GLU A 67 16.26 -6.71 -4.28
N VAL A 68 16.15 -5.37 -4.30
CA VAL A 68 14.95 -4.69 -4.84
C VAL A 68 14.69 -5.07 -6.30
N LYS A 69 15.74 -5.15 -7.14
CA LYS A 69 15.63 -5.59 -8.53
C LYS A 69 15.21 -7.05 -8.66
N GLU A 70 15.75 -7.91 -7.81
CA GLU A 70 15.37 -9.32 -7.78
C GLU A 70 13.89 -9.50 -7.40
N ILE A 71 13.43 -8.79 -6.37
CA ILE A 71 12.03 -8.76 -5.93
C ILE A 71 11.11 -8.25 -7.05
N ALA A 72 11.45 -7.11 -7.66
CA ALA A 72 10.69 -6.54 -8.77
C ALA A 72 10.64 -7.48 -9.99
N SER A 73 11.70 -8.25 -10.25
CA SER A 73 11.76 -9.21 -11.36
C SER A 73 10.96 -10.48 -11.10
N ALA A 74 10.89 -10.92 -9.83
CA ALA A 74 10.13 -12.11 -9.44
C ALA A 74 8.62 -11.88 -9.53
N GLY A 75 8.18 -10.65 -9.21
CA GLY A 75 6.77 -10.25 -9.20
C GLY A 75 5.99 -10.80 -8.00
N GLY A 76 4.79 -10.26 -7.80
CA GLY A 76 3.86 -10.67 -6.75
C GLY A 76 4.21 -10.19 -5.35
N ALA A 77 5.26 -9.37 -5.18
CA ALA A 77 5.66 -8.86 -3.87
C ALA A 77 4.83 -7.65 -3.42
N THR A 78 4.72 -7.45 -2.11
CA THR A 78 4.10 -6.26 -1.50
C THR A 78 5.04 -5.56 -0.53
N PHE A 79 4.97 -4.24 -0.47
CA PHE A 79 5.62 -3.42 0.55
C PHE A 79 4.56 -2.98 1.56
N THR A 80 4.75 -3.30 2.83
CA THR A 80 3.88 -2.88 3.92
C THR A 80 4.64 -2.01 4.90
N MET A 81 4.05 -0.91 5.34
CA MET A 81 4.59 -0.07 6.41
C MET A 81 3.56 0.20 7.49
N VAL A 82 4.04 0.33 8.72
CA VAL A 82 3.29 0.88 9.85
C VAL A 82 3.91 2.21 10.23
N PHE A 83 3.10 3.24 10.39
CA PHE A 83 3.57 4.59 10.65
C PHE A 83 2.58 5.42 11.48
N THR A 84 3.03 6.59 11.92
CA THR A 84 2.17 7.65 12.46
C THR A 84 2.34 8.91 11.62
N GLY A 85 1.33 9.76 11.61
CA GLY A 85 1.39 11.05 10.93
C GLY A 85 0.02 11.73 10.92
N THR A 86 -0.04 12.92 10.37
CA THR A 86 -1.28 13.66 10.10
C THR A 86 -1.51 13.65 8.59
N GLU A 87 -2.72 13.26 8.16
CA GLU A 87 -3.10 13.27 6.74
C GLU A 87 -2.80 14.62 6.09
N TYR A 88 -2.20 14.59 4.90
CA TYR A 88 -1.91 15.79 4.12
C TYR A 88 -2.66 15.74 2.79
N GLY A 89 -3.77 16.49 2.73
CA GLY A 89 -4.68 16.43 1.58
C GLY A 89 -5.31 15.05 1.40
N ASP A 90 -5.82 14.79 0.20
CA ASP A 90 -6.52 13.52 -0.11
C ASP A 90 -5.60 12.48 -0.77
N SER A 91 -4.27 12.60 -0.59
CA SER A 91 -3.28 11.77 -1.29
C SER A 91 -2.70 10.71 -0.36
N ALA A 92 -2.93 9.44 -0.70
CA ALA A 92 -2.21 8.34 -0.06
C ALA A 92 -0.70 8.39 -0.34
N PRO A 93 0.13 7.72 0.48
CA PRO A 93 1.56 7.60 0.20
C PRO A 93 1.83 6.97 -1.16
N ASN A 94 3.01 7.24 -1.72
CA ASN A 94 3.47 6.64 -2.98
C ASN A 94 4.71 5.79 -2.74
N LEU A 95 4.73 4.57 -3.29
CA LEU A 95 5.96 3.80 -3.47
C LEU A 95 6.53 4.12 -4.86
N THR A 96 7.83 4.39 -4.95
CA THR A 96 8.49 4.70 -6.22
C THR A 96 9.93 4.20 -6.29
N PHE A 97 10.45 3.94 -7.49
CA PHE A 97 11.87 3.66 -7.69
C PHE A 97 12.72 4.94 -7.84
N ASP A 98 12.13 6.04 -8.28
CA ASP A 98 12.80 7.33 -8.44
C ASP A 98 11.78 8.46 -8.65
N PHE A 99 12.18 9.69 -8.41
CA PHE A 99 11.38 10.84 -8.83
C PHE A 99 11.26 10.89 -10.36
N SER A 100 10.03 11.08 -10.84
CA SER A 100 9.74 11.20 -12.27
C SER A 100 8.59 12.17 -12.53
N ASP A 101 8.49 12.67 -13.76
CA ASP A 101 7.40 13.53 -14.22
C ASP A 101 6.89 13.02 -15.59
N PRO A 102 5.68 12.42 -15.67
CA PRO A 102 4.77 12.15 -14.56
C PRO A 102 5.36 11.11 -13.58
N GLN A 103 4.98 11.19 -12.31
CA GLN A 103 5.50 10.31 -11.26
C GLN A 103 5.04 8.86 -11.48
N ALA A 104 5.99 7.96 -11.77
CA ALA A 104 5.78 6.53 -11.72
C ALA A 104 5.71 6.08 -10.25
N ALA A 105 4.54 5.66 -9.81
CA ALA A 105 4.31 5.21 -8.44
C ALA A 105 3.24 4.14 -8.36
N ALA A 106 3.40 3.23 -7.40
CA ALA A 106 2.28 2.49 -6.83
C ALA A 106 1.70 3.30 -5.67
N GLN A 107 0.38 3.49 -5.67
CA GLN A 107 -0.30 4.13 -4.56
C GLN A 107 -0.51 3.12 -3.44
N PHE A 108 -0.21 3.54 -2.20
CA PHE A 108 -0.51 2.73 -1.04
C PHE A 108 -2.01 2.69 -0.74
N VAL A 109 -2.51 1.53 -0.34
CA VAL A 109 -3.80 1.40 0.36
C VAL A 109 -3.54 1.60 1.84
N VAL A 110 -4.18 2.60 2.44
CA VAL A 110 -3.98 2.99 3.85
C VAL A 110 -5.18 2.56 4.70
N THR A 111 -4.89 1.95 5.83
CA THR A 111 -5.86 1.56 6.87
C THR A 111 -5.50 2.27 8.17
N ASP A 112 -6.45 3.00 8.74
CA ASP A 112 -6.34 3.53 10.11
C ASP A 112 -6.58 2.38 11.10
N ASN A 113 -5.61 2.14 11.99
CA ASN A 113 -5.68 1.06 12.97
C ASN A 113 -6.53 1.44 14.21
N GLY A 114 -6.94 2.70 14.35
CA GLY A 114 -7.77 3.21 15.44
C GLY A 114 -7.01 3.50 16.74
N ASP A 115 -5.68 3.35 16.74
CA ASP A 115 -4.78 3.61 17.87
C ASP A 115 -3.81 4.79 17.62
N GLY A 116 -4.04 5.55 16.54
CA GLY A 116 -3.16 6.63 16.09
C GLY A 116 -2.02 6.18 15.17
N THR A 117 -2.00 4.90 14.80
CA THR A 117 -1.11 4.35 13.75
C THR A 117 -1.90 4.01 12.49
N TYR A 118 -1.17 3.94 11.38
CA TYR A 118 -1.68 3.54 10.08
C TYR A 118 -0.90 2.34 9.58
N THR A 119 -1.58 1.41 8.91
CA THR A 119 -0.97 0.36 8.11
C THR A 119 -1.17 0.69 6.65
N ALA A 120 -0.11 0.66 5.84
CA ALA A 120 -0.20 0.94 4.42
C ALA A 120 0.52 -0.12 3.60
N THR A 121 -0.14 -0.63 2.56
CA THR A 121 0.41 -1.65 1.67
C THR A 121 0.33 -1.22 0.20
N ALA A 122 1.40 -1.47 -0.56
CA ALA A 122 1.47 -1.27 -2.00
C ALA A 122 2.07 -2.50 -2.69
N ALA A 123 1.59 -2.83 -3.89
CA ALA A 123 2.14 -3.92 -4.68
C ALA A 123 3.36 -3.46 -5.49
N PHE A 124 4.41 -4.27 -5.53
CA PHE A 124 5.56 -4.03 -6.39
C PHE A 124 5.18 -4.12 -7.87
N ASP A 125 4.24 -5.00 -8.23
CA ASP A 125 3.78 -5.17 -9.61
C ASP A 125 3.18 -3.88 -10.19
N ASP A 126 2.40 -3.15 -9.38
CA ASP A 126 1.85 -1.84 -9.78
C ASP A 126 2.96 -0.80 -9.96
N LEU A 127 3.99 -0.84 -9.11
CA LEU A 127 5.14 0.06 -9.22
C LEU A 127 5.95 -0.26 -10.48
N VAL A 128 6.21 -1.53 -10.76
CA VAL A 128 6.90 -1.98 -11.97
C VAL A 128 6.10 -1.57 -13.20
N ALA A 129 4.79 -1.78 -13.22
CA ALA A 129 3.94 -1.36 -14.33
C ALA A 129 3.99 0.16 -14.56
N ALA A 130 3.96 0.97 -13.50
CA ALA A 130 4.08 2.42 -13.60
C ALA A 130 5.48 2.86 -14.09
N TRP A 131 6.54 2.17 -13.64
CA TRP A 131 7.92 2.42 -14.06
C TRP A 131 8.15 2.11 -15.53
N GLU A 132 7.65 0.96 -15.99
CA GLU A 132 7.72 0.55 -17.40
C GLU A 132 6.86 1.44 -18.31
N ALA A 133 5.71 1.93 -17.83
CA ALA A 133 4.90 2.91 -18.56
C ALA A 133 5.66 4.22 -18.83
N ASN A 134 6.63 4.56 -17.97
CA ASN A 134 7.56 5.67 -18.17
C ASN A 134 8.77 5.33 -19.08
N GLY A 135 8.77 4.15 -19.71
CA GLY A 135 9.80 3.71 -20.65
C GLY A 135 11.11 3.28 -19.98
N LYS A 136 11.06 2.95 -18.69
CA LYS A 136 12.21 2.46 -17.91
C LYS A 136 12.17 0.95 -17.77
N THR A 137 13.30 0.35 -17.42
CA THR A 137 13.38 -1.08 -17.11
C THR A 137 13.83 -1.32 -15.67
N ILE A 138 13.74 -2.56 -15.20
CA ILE A 138 14.23 -2.97 -13.87
C ILE A 138 15.74 -2.68 -13.72
N ASP A 139 16.52 -2.79 -14.79
CA ASP A 139 17.95 -2.47 -14.77
C ASP A 139 18.22 -1.00 -14.38
N ASP A 140 17.31 -0.10 -14.73
CA ASP A 140 17.39 1.33 -14.43
C ASP A 140 17.09 1.67 -12.96
N ILE A 141 16.59 0.72 -12.16
CA ILE A 141 16.26 0.97 -10.75
C ILE A 141 17.56 1.34 -9.99
N GLN A 142 17.53 2.49 -9.31
CA GLN A 142 18.62 2.97 -8.47
C GLN A 142 18.18 3.25 -7.03
N ASN A 143 16.88 3.39 -6.79
CA ASN A 143 16.33 3.64 -5.46
C ASN A 143 15.07 2.80 -5.24
N LEU A 144 14.67 2.68 -3.99
CA LEU A 144 13.32 2.34 -3.58
C LEU A 144 12.92 3.36 -2.53
N LEU A 145 11.91 4.16 -2.84
CA LEU A 145 11.53 5.33 -2.08
C LEU A 145 10.05 5.29 -1.74
N VAL A 146 9.72 5.86 -0.59
CA VAL A 146 8.35 6.17 -0.20
C VAL A 146 8.24 7.68 -0.07
N GLN A 147 7.23 8.23 -0.75
CA GLN A 147 6.74 9.58 -0.51
C GLN A 147 5.57 9.49 0.47
N PRO A 148 5.72 9.97 1.73
CA PRO A 148 4.70 9.73 2.73
C PRO A 148 3.35 10.36 2.43
N ASN A 149 3.31 11.58 1.89
CA ASN A 149 2.08 12.38 1.78
C ASN A 149 1.33 12.53 3.13
N PHE A 150 2.08 12.50 4.22
CA PHE A 150 1.61 12.76 5.59
C PHE A 150 2.54 13.81 6.22
N SER A 151 1.97 14.69 7.02
CA SER A 151 2.73 15.61 7.89
C SER A 151 3.11 14.90 9.18
N ASP A 152 4.17 15.39 9.85
CA ASP A 152 4.65 14.82 11.13
C ASP A 152 4.93 13.31 11.07
N PHE A 153 5.32 12.81 9.90
CA PHE A 153 5.48 11.39 9.63
C PHE A 153 6.56 10.75 10.52
N LYS A 154 6.23 9.57 11.07
CA LYS A 154 7.20 8.68 11.72
C LYS A 154 7.00 7.25 11.30
N LEU A 155 8.06 6.62 10.82
CA LEU A 155 8.04 5.21 10.42
C LEU A 155 8.22 4.31 11.65
N ILE A 156 7.33 3.34 11.84
CA ILE A 156 7.43 2.34 12.91
C ILE A 156 8.06 1.06 12.37
N SER A 157 7.53 0.53 11.27
CA SER A 157 8.09 -0.67 10.63
C SER A 157 7.84 -0.64 9.13
N ALA A 158 8.67 -1.37 8.39
CA ALA A 158 8.42 -1.69 6.99
C ALA A 158 8.87 -3.12 6.68
N THR A 159 8.05 -3.84 5.93
CA THR A 159 8.28 -5.22 5.51
C THR A 159 8.00 -5.38 4.02
N ILE A 160 8.71 -6.32 3.39
CA ILE A 160 8.41 -6.78 2.05
C ILE A 160 8.00 -8.24 2.14
N SER A 161 6.79 -8.55 1.66
CA SER A 161 6.31 -9.93 1.54
C SER A 161 6.48 -10.38 0.10
N THR A 162 7.12 -11.53 -0.09
CA THR A 162 7.32 -12.16 -1.42
C THR A 162 6.52 -13.46 -1.51
N GLY A 163 6.26 -13.98 -2.71
CA GLY A 163 5.53 -15.25 -2.92
C GLY A 163 4.04 -15.09 -3.22
N GLU A 164 3.38 -16.18 -3.65
CA GLU A 164 2.03 -16.17 -4.26
C GLU A 164 0.91 -15.72 -3.30
N ASP A 165 1.13 -15.80 -1.98
CA ASP A 165 0.17 -15.38 -0.93
C ASP A 165 0.27 -13.89 -0.55
N ALA A 166 1.19 -13.11 -1.14
CA ALA A 166 1.26 -11.67 -0.87
C ALA A 166 0.09 -10.87 -1.51
N VAL A 167 -0.78 -11.55 -2.26
CA VAL A 167 -1.97 -10.96 -2.92
C VAL A 167 -3.25 -11.51 -2.30
N GLU A 168 -3.49 -11.26 -1.01
CA GLU A 168 -4.86 -11.30 -0.49
C GLU A 168 -5.14 -10.09 0.41
N VAL A 169 -5.46 -8.96 -0.23
CA VAL A 169 -6.18 -7.87 0.43
C VAL A 169 -7.63 -7.96 -0.04
N THR A 170 -8.39 -8.89 0.53
CA THR A 170 -9.84 -8.89 0.37
C THR A 170 -10.42 -7.80 1.28
N PRO A 171 -11.16 -6.82 0.74
CA PRO A 171 -11.95 -5.95 1.59
C PRO A 171 -12.99 -6.82 2.30
N VAL A 172 -13.04 -6.75 3.63
CA VAL A 172 -14.13 -7.36 4.38
C VAL A 172 -15.39 -6.59 4.01
N GLU A 173 -16.19 -7.16 3.10
CA GLU A 173 -17.58 -6.76 2.98
C GLU A 173 -18.23 -7.09 4.33
N ASP A 174 -18.70 -6.04 5.00
CA ASP A 174 -19.52 -6.13 6.21
C ASP A 174 -20.86 -6.78 5.82
N GLU A 175 -20.88 -8.11 5.78
CA GLU A 175 -22.13 -8.87 5.70
C GLU A 175 -22.82 -8.80 7.07
N THR A 176 -23.64 -7.77 7.27
CA THR A 176 -24.66 -7.81 8.31
C THR A 176 -25.84 -8.65 7.81
N PRO A 177 -26.17 -9.80 8.42
CA PRO A 177 -27.40 -10.51 8.09
C PRO A 177 -28.52 -9.92 8.94
N ALA A 178 -29.52 -9.31 8.31
CA ALA A 178 -30.81 -9.05 8.96
C ALA A 178 -31.90 -9.73 8.15
N GLU A 179 -32.42 -10.80 8.75
CA GLU A 179 -33.54 -11.60 8.29
C GLU A 179 -34.77 -10.73 7.99
N ASP A 180 -35.40 -11.07 6.87
CA ASP A 180 -36.73 -10.62 6.46
C ASP A 180 -37.78 -11.45 7.21
N GLU A 181 -38.61 -10.83 8.06
CA GLU A 181 -39.99 -11.30 8.31
C GLU A 181 -40.92 -10.11 8.58
N THR A 182 -41.80 -9.83 7.61
CA THR A 182 -43.12 -9.19 7.78
C THR A 182 -44.17 -10.30 8.07
N PRO A 183 -45.33 -10.06 8.74
CA PRO A 183 -46.36 -9.11 8.25
C PRO A 183 -47.37 -8.45 9.26
N ALA A 184 -48.03 -7.40 8.75
CA ALA A 184 -49.40 -6.87 9.06
C ALA A 184 -49.70 -6.29 10.48
N GLU A 185 -50.52 -5.27 10.74
CA GLU A 185 -51.25 -4.18 10.04
C GLU A 185 -51.77 -3.22 11.15
N GLU A 186 -52.25 -2.03 10.78
CA GLU A 186 -53.11 -1.05 11.50
C GLU A 186 -52.49 0.33 11.91
N THR A 187 -52.94 1.34 11.17
CA THR A 187 -52.72 2.82 11.22
C THR A 187 -53.42 3.56 12.39
N PRO A 188 -53.38 4.92 12.49
CA PRO A 188 -52.25 5.87 12.53
C PRO A 188 -52.40 6.88 13.71
N ALA A 189 -51.36 7.67 14.03
CA ALA A 189 -51.56 8.95 14.72
C ALA A 189 -50.44 9.96 14.38
N GLU A 190 -50.88 11.10 13.85
CA GLU A 190 -50.09 12.32 13.65
C GLU A 190 -49.52 12.83 14.98
N THR A 191 -48.31 13.41 14.94
CA THR A 191 -48.01 14.76 15.46
C THR A 191 -46.53 15.08 15.24
N GLY A 192 -46.27 16.15 14.49
CA GLY A 192 -44.97 16.47 13.92
C GLY A 192 -43.91 16.99 14.88
N ILE A 193 -42.75 17.31 14.30
CA ILE A 193 -41.95 18.50 14.63
C ILE A 193 -41.13 18.90 13.39
N VAL A 194 -40.92 20.20 13.34
CA VAL A 194 -40.60 21.09 12.24
C VAL A 194 -39.17 20.93 11.70
N LEU A 195 -39.07 21.01 10.38
CA LEU A 195 -37.85 21.17 9.58
C LEU A 195 -37.18 22.52 9.88
N ALA A 196 -36.00 22.53 10.52
CA ALA A 196 -35.20 23.74 10.69
C ALA A 196 -34.24 23.89 9.49
N VAL A 197 -34.63 24.73 8.54
CA VAL A 197 -33.77 25.23 7.46
C VAL A 197 -32.94 26.41 8.02
N LEU A 198 -31.62 26.26 8.04
CA LEU A 198 -30.66 27.32 8.35
C LEU A 198 -30.56 28.33 7.18
N PRO A 199 -30.59 29.65 7.42
CA PRO A 199 -30.32 30.64 6.37
C PRO A 199 -28.80 30.88 6.20
N MET A 200 -28.27 30.59 5.01
CA MET A 200 -26.97 31.10 4.55
C MET A 200 -27.07 32.61 4.27
N ALA A 201 -26.24 33.39 4.97
CA ALA A 201 -26.05 34.80 4.68
C ALA A 201 -25.21 34.99 3.40
N VAL A 202 -25.79 35.67 2.41
CA VAL A 202 -25.08 36.22 1.26
C VAL A 202 -24.86 37.70 1.53
N ALA A 203 -23.60 38.13 1.58
CA ALA A 203 -23.24 39.53 1.50
C ALA A 203 -22.23 39.71 0.36
N ALA A 204 -22.73 40.19 -0.78
CA ALA A 204 -21.94 40.66 -1.90
C ALA A 204 -21.94 42.20 -1.92
N ALA A 205 -20.72 42.75 -1.92
CA ALA A 205 -20.20 43.96 -2.56
C ALA A 205 -21.04 45.28 -2.70
N ALA A 206 -20.36 46.36 -2.27
CA ALA A 206 -20.16 47.65 -2.94
C ALA A 206 -21.32 48.66 -3.10
N ALA A 207 -21.17 49.83 -2.45
CA ALA A 207 -21.08 51.17 -3.06
C ALA A 207 -20.73 52.21 -1.98
#